data_AF-A0A3S4JBI5-F1
#
_entry.id   AF-A0A3S4JBI5-F1
#
_cell.length_a   1.000
_cell.length_b   1.000
_cell.length_c   1.000
_cell.angle_alpha   90.00
_cell.angle_beta   90.00
_cell.angle_gamma   90.00
#
_symmetry.space_group_name_H-M   'P 1'
#
loop_
_entity.id
_entity.type
_entity.pdbx_description
1 polymer ?
#
loop_
_entity_poly.entity_id
_entity_poly.type
_entity_poly.pdbx_seq_one_letter_code
_entity_poly.pdbx_strand_id
1 'polypeptide(L)'
;MNISVFRKQNICWTNWKRNFLILLKEVLRHATVQRISEVLQRLLSERVSVRNMKLIMEALALWAPREKDVINLVEHIRGANGALYLP
;
A
#
# COMPACT_ATOMS: atom_id res chain seq x y z
N MET A 1 5.97 -23.93 -28.59
CA MET A 1 5.46 -22.78 -27.79
C MET A 1 4.28 -23.29 -26.97
N ASN A 2 4.48 -23.61 -25.68
CA ASN A 2 3.54 -24.45 -24.92
C ASN A 2 2.49 -23.59 -24.18
N ILE A 3 1.21 -23.84 -24.47
CA ILE A 3 0.03 -23.07 -24.05
C ILE A 3 -0.09 -23.05 -22.50
N SER A 4 0.53 -24.03 -21.83
CA SER A 4 0.55 -24.19 -20.37
C SER A 4 1.34 -23.11 -19.62
N VAL A 5 2.34 -22.47 -20.25
CA VAL A 5 3.14 -21.40 -19.60
C VAL A 5 2.33 -20.10 -19.49
N PHE A 6 1.49 -19.81 -20.48
CA PHE A 6 0.68 -18.58 -20.52
C PHE A 6 -0.44 -18.57 -19.47
N ARG A 7 -1.00 -19.73 -19.13
CA ARG A 7 -2.01 -19.84 -18.06
C ARG A 7 -1.42 -19.59 -16.67
N LYS A 8 -0.19 -20.04 -16.40
CA LYS A 8 0.46 -19.89 -15.08
C LYS A 8 0.82 -18.44 -14.79
N GLN A 9 1.24 -17.67 -15.80
CA GLN A 9 1.43 -16.23 -15.67
C GLN A 9 0.11 -15.53 -15.31
N ASN A 10 -0.99 -15.82 -16.03
CA ASN A 10 -2.32 -15.21 -15.79
C ASN A 10 -2.93 -15.54 -14.42
N ILE A 11 -2.63 -16.71 -13.84
CA ILE A 11 -3.03 -17.07 -12.48
C ILE A 11 -2.31 -16.19 -11.44
N CYS A 12 -1.04 -15.87 -11.65
CA CYS A 12 -0.29 -14.98 -10.76
C CYS A 12 -0.85 -13.54 -10.82
N TRP A 13 -1.16 -13.05 -12.02
CA TRP A 13 -1.78 -11.73 -12.21
C TRP A 13 -3.17 -11.62 -11.55
N THR A 14 -4.01 -12.65 -11.67
CA THR A 14 -5.35 -12.66 -11.05
C THR A 14 -5.29 -12.79 -9.53
N ASN A 15 -4.33 -13.54 -8.99
CA ASN A 15 -4.17 -13.64 -7.54
C ASN A 15 -3.65 -12.33 -6.93
N TRP A 16 -2.74 -11.65 -7.63
CA TRP A 16 -2.23 -10.33 -7.21
C TRP A 16 -3.34 -9.26 -7.18
N LYS A 17 -4.16 -9.19 -8.24
CA LYS A 17 -5.32 -8.28 -8.29
C LYS A 17 -6.35 -8.59 -7.18
N ARG A 18 -6.60 -9.86 -6.88
CA ARG A 18 -7.55 -10.27 -5.83
C ARG A 18 -7.09 -9.85 -4.44
N ASN A 19 -5.83 -10.08 -4.09
CA ASN A 19 -5.30 -9.70 -2.78
C ASN A 19 -5.27 -8.18 -2.59
N PHE A 20 -4.97 -7.43 -3.65
CA PHE A 20 -5.00 -5.96 -3.61
C PHE A 20 -6.41 -5.41 -3.35
N LEU A 21 -7.44 -5.99 -3.98
CA LEU A 21 -8.84 -5.59 -3.74
C LEU A 21 -9.32 -5.88 -2.31
N ILE A 22 -8.86 -6.98 -1.72
CA ILE A 22 -9.17 -7.33 -0.32
C ILE A 22 -8.52 -6.32 0.63
N LEU A 23 -7.23 -6.04 0.42
CA LEU A 23 -6.48 -5.04 1.18
C LEU A 23 -7.11 -3.64 1.09
N LEU A 24 -7.50 -3.22 -0.12
CA LEU A 24 -8.19 -1.94 -0.32
C LEU A 24 -9.50 -1.85 0.47
N LYS A 25 -10.30 -2.92 0.50
CA LYS A 25 -11.55 -2.95 1.26
C LYS A 25 -11.29 -2.83 2.77
N GLU A 26 -10.23 -3.45 3.28
CA GLU A 26 -9.84 -3.31 4.68
C GLU A 26 -9.39 -1.87 5.01
N VAL A 27 -8.53 -1.28 4.18
CA VAL A 27 -8.07 0.11 4.36
C VAL A 27 -9.26 1.07 4.32
N LEU A 28 -10.14 0.94 3.33
CA LEU A 28 -11.31 1.82 3.17
C LEU A 28 -12.33 1.69 4.31
N ARG A 29 -12.30 0.58 5.05
CA ARG A 29 -13.12 0.39 6.26
C ARG A 29 -12.60 1.20 7.45
N HIS A 30 -11.29 1.47 7.49
CA HIS A 30 -10.63 2.18 8.60
C HIS A 30 -10.25 3.64 8.26
N ALA A 31 -10.07 3.96 6.99
CA ALA A 31 -9.70 5.29 6.51
C ALA A 31 -10.57 5.71 5.31
N THR A 32 -11.12 6.91 5.36
CA THR A 32 -11.86 7.49 4.22
C THR A 32 -10.91 7.84 3.07
N VAL A 33 -11.44 7.92 1.85
CA VAL A 33 -10.67 8.30 0.65
C VAL A 33 -9.96 9.64 0.82
N GLN A 34 -10.59 10.59 1.51
CA GLN A 34 -10.01 11.90 1.80
C GLN A 34 -8.75 11.78 2.67
N ARG A 35 -8.81 10.99 3.75
CA ARG A 35 -7.66 10.78 4.64
C ARG A 35 -6.51 10.08 3.91
N ILE A 36 -6.82 9.11 3.05
CA ILE A 36 -5.83 8.44 2.21
C ILE A 36 -5.18 9.45 1.24
N SER A 37 -5.97 10.35 0.64
CA SER A 37 -5.45 11.41 -0.24
C SER A 37 -4.49 12.35 0.49
N GLU A 38 -4.80 12.75 1.73
CA GLU A 38 -3.91 13.61 2.53
C GLU A 38 -2.58 12.92 2.86
N VAL A 39 -2.63 11.64 3.22
CA VAL A 39 -1.42 10.83 3.45
C VAL A 39 -0.57 10.75 2.17
N LEU A 40 -1.20 10.46 1.03
CA LEU A 40 -0.49 10.39 -0.26
C LEU A 40 0.11 11.73 -0.68
N GLN A 41 -0.62 12.83 -0.50
CA GLN A 41 -0.12 14.17 -0.79
C GLN A 41 1.09 14.51 0.07
N ARG A 42 1.07 14.19 1.38
CA ARG A 42 2.23 14.40 2.28
C ARG A 42 3.44 13.56 1.87
N LEU A 43 3.24 12.28 1.55
CA LEU A 43 4.31 11.41 1.06
C LEU A 43 4.95 11.97 -0.22
N LEU A 44 4.14 12.54 -1.12
CA LEU A 44 4.64 13.19 -2.34
C LEU A 44 5.42 14.48 -2.05
N SER A 45 4.91 15.31 -1.12
CA SER A 45 5.60 16.52 -0.66
C SER A 45 6.98 16.22 -0.07
N GLU A 46 7.10 15.10 0.66
CA GLU A 46 8.37 14.63 1.26
C GLU A 46 9.29 13.88 0.27
N ARG A 47 8.93 13.81 -1.03
CA ARG A 47 9.66 13.06 -2.07
C ARG A 47 9.77 11.54 -1.76
N VAL A 48 8.89 11.00 -0.94
CA VAL A 48 8.84 9.56 -0.66
C VAL A 48 8.30 8.83 -1.87
N SER A 49 9.00 7.77 -2.29
CA SER A 49 8.64 6.99 -3.46
C SER A 49 7.31 6.24 -3.27
N VAL A 50 6.23 6.75 -3.89
CA VAL A 50 4.92 6.08 -3.97
C VAL A 50 4.86 4.93 -4.99
N ARG A 51 5.99 4.59 -5.62
CA ARG A 51 6.09 3.50 -6.61
C ARG A 51 5.62 2.15 -6.06
N ASN A 52 5.81 1.90 -4.77
CA ASN A 52 5.36 0.68 -4.10
C ASN A 52 4.00 0.90 -3.41
N MET A 53 2.95 1.12 -4.21
CA MET A 53 1.57 1.33 -3.72
C MET A 53 1.09 0.19 -2.81
N LYS A 54 1.54 -1.06 -3.08
CA LYS A 54 1.23 -2.23 -2.25
C LYS A 54 1.72 -2.07 -0.81
N LEU A 55 2.94 -1.59 -0.64
CA LEU A 55 3.58 -1.40 0.67
C LEU A 55 2.90 -0.26 1.44
N ILE A 56 2.52 0.82 0.75
CA ILE A 56 1.74 1.91 1.34
C ILE A 56 0.38 1.41 1.80
N MET A 57 -0.32 0.62 0.99
CA MET A 57 -1.62 0.06 1.37
C MET A 57 -1.52 -0.94 2.53
N GLU A 58 -0.46 -1.75 2.59
CA GLU A 58 -0.19 -2.68 3.70
C GLU A 58 0.10 -1.90 5.01
N ALA A 59 0.92 -0.87 4.94
CA ALA A 59 1.19 0.00 6.08
C ALA A 59 -0.08 0.75 6.53
N LEU A 60 -0.88 1.25 5.58
CA LEU A 60 -2.18 1.85 5.89
C LEU A 60 -3.12 0.85 6.55
N ALA A 61 -3.22 -0.39 6.07
CA ALA A 61 -4.09 -1.41 6.67
C ALA A 61 -3.68 -1.72 8.13
N LEU A 62 -2.37 -1.75 8.39
CA LEU A 62 -1.82 -2.05 9.72
C LEU A 62 -2.01 -0.89 10.71
N TRP A 63 -1.78 0.36 10.26
CA TRP A 63 -1.74 1.54 11.13
C TRP A 63 -3.04 2.35 11.16
N ALA A 64 -3.90 2.28 10.12
CA ALA A 64 -5.18 2.98 10.07
C ALA A 64 -6.13 2.72 11.26
N PRO A 65 -6.23 1.50 11.83
CA PRO A 65 -7.07 1.29 13.02
C PRO A 65 -6.43 1.78 14.32
N ARG A 66 -5.10 1.95 14.38
CA ARG A 66 -4.35 2.33 15.60
C ARG A 66 -4.22 3.83 15.73
N GLU A 67 -3.88 4.50 14.64
CA GLU A 67 -3.59 5.93 14.61
C GLU A 67 -4.71 6.69 13.90
N LYS A 68 -5.17 7.80 14.49
CA LYS A 68 -6.16 8.71 13.90
C LYS A 68 -5.52 9.92 13.24
N ASP A 69 -4.32 10.30 13.67
CA ASP A 69 -3.60 11.43 13.11
C ASP A 69 -2.88 11.07 11.80
N VAL A 70 -2.96 11.97 10.83
CA VAL A 70 -2.34 11.79 9.50
C VAL A 70 -0.81 11.91 9.59
N ILE A 71 -0.30 12.74 10.51
CA ILE A 71 1.14 12.97 10.71
C ILE A 71 1.82 11.67 11.18
N ASN A 72 1.36 11.08 12.28
CA ASN A 72 1.90 9.82 12.81
C ASN A 72 1.81 8.69 11.78
N LEU A 73 0.72 8.63 10.99
CA LEU A 73 0.54 7.64 9.94
C LEU A 73 1.67 7.72 8.89
N VAL A 74 2.00 8.94 8.46
CA VAL A 74 3.09 9.17 7.49
C VAL A 74 4.44 8.77 8.08
N GLU A 75 4.69 9.06 9.36
CA GLU A 75 5.90 8.63 10.05
C GLU A 75 6.03 7.10 10.12
N HIS A 76 4.95 6.38 10.40
CA HIS A 76 4.93 4.91 10.37
C HIS A 76 5.18 4.34 8.97
N ILE A 77 4.55 4.92 7.94
CA ILE A 77 4.79 4.53 6.55
C ILE A 77 6.25 4.82 6.16
N ARG A 78 6.82 5.93 6.64
CA ARG A 78 8.23 6.27 6.45
C ARG A 78 9.14 5.29 7.17
N GLY A 79 8.81 4.83 8.38
CA GLY A 79 9.54 3.76 9.05
C GLY A 79 9.55 2.46 8.24
N ALA A 80 8.40 2.10 7.67
CA ALA A 80 8.27 0.93 6.79
C ALA A 80 9.05 1.07 5.47
N ASN A 81 9.04 2.26 4.85
CA ASN A 81 9.79 2.55 3.63
C ASN A 81 11.30 2.76 3.89
N GLY A 82 11.66 3.34 5.02
CA GLY A 82 13.02 3.70 5.41
C GLY A 82 13.84 2.52 5.90
N ALA A 83 13.20 1.45 6.39
CA ALA A 83 13.87 0.18 6.66
C ALA A 83 14.51 -0.45 5.40
N LEU A 84 14.07 -0.06 4.20
CA LEU A 84 14.71 -0.44 2.93
C LEU A 84 15.89 0.48 2.53
N TYR A 85 16.20 1.51 3.32
CA TYR A 85 17.26 2.50 3.07
C TYR A 85 18.32 2.56 4.19
N LEU A 86 18.43 1.54 5.06
CA LEU A 86 19.60 1.38 5.92
C LEU A 86 20.47 0.22 5.43
N PRO A 87 21.78 0.46 5.14
CA PRO A 87 22.74 -0.57 4.77
C PRO A 87 23.09 -1.51 5.93
#